data_AF-A0ABD4RST6-F1
#
_entry.id   AF-A0ABD4RST6-F1
#
_cell.length_a   1.000
_cell.length_b   1.000
_cell.length_c   1.000
_cell.angle_alpha   90.00
_cell.angle_beta   90.00
_cell.angle_gamma   90.00
#
_symmetry.space_group_name_H-M   'P 1'
#
loop_
_entity.id
_entity.type
_entity.pdbx_description
1 polymer ?
#
loop_
_entity_poly.entity_id
_entity_poly.type
_entity_poly.pdbx_seq_one_letter_code
_entity_poly.pdbx_strand_id
1 'polypeptide(L)'
;MNKKNTMHLIFIIIVIIVLGYILLTINSIKNNLDTSNDKLDYLSQEIMNTKSDISNIINEEMSKSYITKSIDLKVKKLEKDECVIDVDTQLSKLGKDGKVIFMYKADSDKWNEIEMTKHGELSYTCEIKITTGSEYDYKVVTSGTISESSDVQKLTKSDYMPEPPVFNYGIRDNKEYFIEILENSNLFNHESEKSKNKVYDDIKLENVDIIVNEGKGDTVYKAKSAKLSNGSKDDNIDREQVNYEANFPKKDINDIIYIKAKLTYNNGIEYIKDITEDISVGLEDLEK
;
A
#
# COMPACT_ATOMS: atom_id res chain seq x y z
N MET A 1 55.43 -82.01 7.45
CA MET A 1 54.66 -81.27 6.42
C MET A 1 55.48 -81.20 5.14
N ASN A 2 54.94 -81.58 3.97
CA ASN A 2 55.71 -81.66 2.71
C ASN A 2 56.00 -80.24 2.16
N LYS A 3 57.24 -79.95 1.75
CA LYS A 3 57.71 -78.61 1.32
C LYS A 3 56.81 -77.97 0.24
N LYS A 4 56.26 -78.80 -0.65
CA LYS A 4 55.33 -78.39 -1.72
C LYS A 4 53.97 -77.92 -1.18
N ASN A 5 53.46 -78.56 -0.13
CA ASN A 5 52.19 -78.19 0.50
C ASN A 5 52.34 -76.86 1.28
N THR A 6 53.50 -76.61 1.88
CA THR A 6 53.79 -75.33 2.54
C THR A 6 53.85 -74.16 1.56
N MET A 7 54.48 -74.33 0.39
CA MET A 7 54.53 -73.31 -0.67
C MET A 7 53.14 -72.98 -1.26
N HIS A 8 52.30 -74.00 -1.50
CA HIS A 8 50.92 -73.77 -1.94
C HIS A 8 50.10 -73.02 -0.89
N LEU A 9 50.28 -73.34 0.39
CA LEU A 9 49.57 -72.67 1.48
C LEU A 9 49.99 -71.19 1.60
N ILE A 10 51.29 -70.88 1.47
CA ILE A 10 51.80 -69.50 1.44
C ILE A 10 51.22 -68.72 0.25
N PHE A 11 51.18 -69.32 -0.95
CA PHE A 11 50.61 -68.69 -2.14
C PHE A 11 49.11 -68.38 -1.97
N ILE A 12 48.34 -69.32 -1.41
CA ILE A 12 46.91 -69.11 -1.13
C ILE A 12 46.70 -67.97 -0.13
N ILE A 13 47.52 -67.88 0.92
CA ILE A 13 47.45 -66.78 1.89
C ILE A 13 47.72 -65.43 1.22
N ILE A 14 48.73 -65.34 0.34
CA ILE A 14 49.03 -64.11 -0.40
C ILE A 14 47.85 -63.70 -1.29
N VAL A 15 47.24 -64.64 -2.01
CA VAL A 15 46.06 -64.38 -2.85
C VAL A 15 44.89 -63.87 -2.01
N ILE A 16 44.65 -64.45 -0.83
CA ILE A 16 43.58 -63.99 0.08
C ILE A 16 43.86 -62.57 0.59
N ILE A 17 45.11 -62.24 0.93
CA ILE A 17 45.49 -60.89 1.37
C ILE A 17 45.28 -59.88 0.25
N VAL A 18 45.68 -60.20 -0.98
CA VAL A 18 45.48 -59.33 -2.15
C VAL A 18 43.99 -59.13 -2.44
N LEU A 19 43.19 -60.20 -2.41
CA LEU A 19 41.74 -60.10 -2.59
C LEU A 19 41.07 -59.28 -1.50
N GLY A 20 41.51 -59.44 -0.24
CA GLY A 20 41.03 -58.64 0.89
C GLY A 20 41.36 -57.15 0.73
N TYR A 21 42.56 -56.83 0.28
CA TYR A 21 42.95 -55.45 -0.02
C TYR A 21 42.11 -54.84 -1.14
N ILE A 22 41.89 -55.58 -2.24
CA ILE A 22 41.04 -55.15 -3.35
C ILE A 22 39.60 -54.87 -2.87
N LEU A 23 39.03 -55.74 -2.03
CA LEU A 23 37.70 -55.54 -1.43
C LEU A 23 37.62 -54.25 -0.60
N LEU A 24 38.62 -53.98 0.24
CA LEU A 24 38.68 -52.75 1.03
C LEU A 24 38.79 -51.50 0.14
N THR A 25 39.62 -51.54 -0.90
CA THR A 25 39.75 -50.44 -1.86
C THR A 25 38.46 -50.19 -2.63
N ILE A 26 37.79 -51.24 -3.10
CA ILE A 26 36.48 -51.13 -3.79
C ILE A 26 35.44 -50.50 -2.86
N ASN A 27 35.40 -50.92 -1.58
CA ASN A 27 34.46 -50.37 -0.62
C ASN A 27 34.73 -48.87 -0.34
N SER A 28 36.00 -48.48 -0.24
CA SER A 28 36.36 -47.06 -0.10
C SER A 28 36.00 -46.23 -1.34
N ILE A 29 36.20 -46.79 -2.54
CA ILE A 29 35.82 -46.13 -3.80
C ILE A 29 34.30 -45.95 -3.86
N LYS A 30 33.53 -46.98 -3.50
CA LYS A 30 32.07 -46.92 -3.46
C LYS A 30 31.57 -45.81 -2.53
N ASN A 31 32.07 -45.76 -1.30
CA ASN A 31 31.67 -44.72 -0.34
C ASN A 31 31.99 -43.30 -0.83
N ASN A 32 33.14 -43.12 -1.48
CA ASN A 32 33.52 -41.82 -2.08
C ASN A 32 32.61 -41.46 -3.27
N LEU A 33 32.17 -42.46 -4.05
CA LEU A 33 31.27 -42.29 -5.18
C LEU A 33 29.86 -41.92 -4.71
N ASP A 34 29.34 -42.62 -3.69
CA ASP A 34 28.05 -42.29 -3.06
C ASP A 34 28.07 -40.87 -2.49
N THR A 35 29.13 -40.49 -1.76
CA THR A 35 29.30 -39.12 -1.23
C THR A 35 29.39 -38.07 -2.34
N SER A 36 30.00 -38.41 -3.49
CA SER A 36 30.07 -37.51 -4.64
C SER A 36 28.73 -37.38 -5.34
N ASN A 37 27.93 -38.45 -5.38
CA ASN A 37 26.58 -38.44 -5.93
C ASN A 37 25.65 -37.57 -5.08
N ASP A 38 25.70 -37.70 -3.76
CA ASP A 38 24.91 -36.85 -2.85
C ASP A 38 25.24 -35.36 -3.01
N LYS A 39 26.53 -35.03 -3.20
CA LYS A 39 26.97 -33.66 -3.49
C LYS A 39 26.46 -33.16 -4.84
N LEU A 40 26.44 -34.02 -5.86
CA LEU A 40 25.90 -33.67 -7.18
C LEU A 40 24.40 -33.43 -7.12
N ASP A 41 23.65 -34.25 -6.38
CA ASP A 41 22.21 -34.06 -6.18
C ASP A 41 21.92 -32.76 -5.44
N TYR A 42 22.70 -32.45 -4.40
CA TYR A 42 22.60 -31.16 -3.69
C TYR A 42 22.87 -29.96 -4.61
N LEU A 43 23.96 -30.01 -5.39
CA LEU A 43 24.30 -28.94 -6.35
C LEU A 43 23.23 -28.81 -7.44
N SER A 44 22.67 -29.92 -7.91
CA SER A 44 21.58 -29.92 -8.88
C SER A 44 20.33 -29.22 -8.32
N GLN A 45 19.98 -29.51 -7.06
CA GLN A 45 18.86 -28.86 -6.38
C GLN A 45 19.09 -27.36 -6.19
N GLU A 46 20.30 -26.95 -5.80
CA GLU A 46 20.67 -25.55 -5.61
C GLU A 46 20.63 -24.76 -6.95
N ILE A 47 21.09 -25.37 -8.04
CA ILE A 47 20.98 -24.81 -9.39
C ILE A 47 19.51 -24.66 -9.81
N MET A 48 18.66 -25.66 -9.52
CA MET A 48 17.23 -25.58 -9.84
C MET A 48 16.54 -24.45 -9.07
N ASN A 49 16.83 -24.30 -7.77
CA ASN A 49 16.29 -23.21 -6.96
C ASN A 49 16.76 -21.84 -7.47
N THR A 50 18.07 -21.70 -7.72
CA THR A 50 18.64 -20.46 -8.27
C THR A 50 18.03 -20.10 -9.62
N LYS A 51 17.80 -21.09 -10.50
CA LYS A 51 17.11 -20.88 -11.78
C LYS A 51 15.69 -20.38 -11.58
N SER A 52 14.96 -20.93 -10.61
CA SER A 52 13.61 -20.48 -10.27
C SER A 52 13.63 -19.02 -9.79
N ASP A 53 14.55 -18.68 -8.90
CA ASP A 53 14.69 -17.32 -8.36
C ASP A 53 15.04 -16.32 -9.46
N ILE A 54 16.01 -16.66 -10.32
CA ILE A 54 16.35 -15.85 -11.50
C ILE A 54 15.14 -15.68 -12.41
N SER A 55 14.36 -16.74 -12.66
CA SER A 55 13.18 -16.64 -13.51
C SER A 55 12.11 -15.73 -12.92
N ASN A 56 11.91 -15.78 -11.59
CA ASN A 56 10.97 -14.91 -10.89
C ASN A 56 11.41 -13.44 -10.97
N ILE A 57 12.70 -13.17 -10.72
CA ILE A 57 13.26 -11.82 -10.82
C ILE A 57 13.17 -11.28 -12.26
N ILE A 58 13.51 -12.10 -13.26
CA ILE A 58 13.38 -11.70 -14.68
C ILE A 58 11.93 -11.38 -15.02
N ASN A 59 10.98 -12.21 -14.58
CA ASN A 59 9.57 -11.96 -14.83
C ASN A 59 9.07 -10.68 -14.14
N GLU A 60 9.53 -10.41 -12.92
CA GLU A 60 9.20 -9.18 -12.19
C GLU A 60 9.79 -7.94 -12.89
N GLU A 61 11.07 -7.97 -13.26
CA GLU A 61 11.73 -6.83 -13.90
C GLU A 61 11.20 -6.55 -15.30
N MET A 62 11.01 -7.59 -16.12
CA MET A 62 10.45 -7.45 -17.48
C MET A 62 9.00 -6.96 -17.49
N SER A 63 8.31 -7.02 -16.34
CA SER A 63 6.95 -6.49 -16.20
C SER A 63 6.92 -4.98 -15.96
N LYS A 64 8.02 -4.38 -15.46
CA LYS A 64 8.11 -2.95 -15.15
C LYS A 64 8.35 -2.14 -16.44
N SER A 65 7.74 -0.95 -16.53
CA SER A 65 8.04 -0.03 -17.63
C SER A 65 9.39 0.64 -17.43
N TYR A 66 10.27 0.52 -18.42
CA TYR A 66 11.56 1.20 -18.46
C TYR A 66 11.48 2.57 -19.13
N ILE A 67 10.34 2.87 -19.77
CA ILE A 67 10.09 4.12 -20.49
C ILE A 67 9.53 5.19 -19.56
N THR A 68 8.58 4.85 -18.70
CA THR A 68 7.96 5.83 -17.79
C THR A 68 8.83 5.98 -16.56
N LYS A 69 9.42 7.16 -16.33
CA LYS A 69 10.28 7.43 -15.16
C LYS A 69 9.48 7.84 -13.93
N SER A 70 8.54 8.75 -14.11
CA SER A 70 7.67 9.25 -13.05
C SER A 70 6.33 9.69 -13.61
N ILE A 71 5.32 9.59 -12.75
CA ILE A 71 3.99 10.15 -12.97
C ILE A 71 3.67 10.94 -11.71
N ASP A 72 3.51 12.25 -11.85
CA ASP A 72 3.17 13.16 -10.75
C ASP A 72 1.72 13.60 -10.92
N LEU A 73 0.94 13.48 -9.84
CA LEU A 73 -0.47 13.83 -9.80
C LEU A 73 -0.68 15.00 -8.86
N LYS A 74 -1.26 16.09 -9.35
CA LYS A 74 -1.52 17.28 -8.55
C LYS A 74 -2.97 17.70 -8.66
N VAL A 75 -3.65 17.74 -7.51
CA VAL A 75 -5.02 18.28 -7.44
C VAL A 75 -4.99 19.77 -7.79
N LYS A 76 -5.77 20.14 -8.80
CA LYS A 76 -5.93 21.50 -9.28
C LYS A 76 -7.21 22.14 -8.77
N LYS A 77 -8.27 21.34 -8.66
CA LYS A 77 -9.59 21.76 -8.20
C LYS A 77 -10.29 20.59 -7.50
N LEU A 78 -10.98 20.88 -6.41
CA LEU A 78 -11.64 19.86 -5.62
C LEU A 78 -13.02 20.34 -5.16
N GLU A 79 -14.07 19.78 -5.75
CA GLU A 79 -15.47 20.10 -5.49
C GLU A 79 -16.27 18.83 -5.11
N LYS A 80 -17.53 19.03 -4.73
CA LYS A 80 -18.44 17.97 -4.28
C LYS A 80 -18.44 16.71 -5.17
N ASP A 81 -18.66 16.88 -6.47
CA ASP A 81 -18.85 15.76 -7.41
C ASP A 81 -17.72 15.62 -8.44
N GLU A 82 -16.85 16.64 -8.56
CA GLU A 82 -15.75 16.67 -9.52
C GLU A 82 -14.43 17.05 -8.83
N CYS A 83 -13.39 16.28 -9.12
CA CYS A 83 -12.00 16.59 -8.81
C CYS A 83 -11.22 16.68 -10.12
N VAL A 84 -10.44 17.76 -10.26
CA VAL A 84 -9.58 18.02 -11.41
C VAL A 84 -8.14 17.81 -10.99
N ILE A 85 -7.45 16.93 -11.71
CA ILE A 85 -6.05 16.56 -11.41
C ILE A 85 -5.21 16.87 -12.65
N ASP A 86 -4.17 17.68 -12.45
CA ASP A 86 -3.10 17.84 -13.42
C ASP A 86 -2.16 16.62 -13.28
N VAL A 87 -1.91 15.96 -14.41
CA VAL A 87 -1.00 14.82 -14.52
C VAL A 87 0.26 15.31 -15.23
N ASP A 88 1.41 15.08 -14.63
CA ASP A 88 2.72 15.25 -15.26
C ASP A 88 3.39 13.89 -15.41
N THR A 89 4.08 13.68 -16.52
CA THR A 89 4.78 12.42 -16.78
C THR A 89 6.12 12.69 -17.44
N GLN A 90 7.16 12.09 -16.88
CA GLN A 90 8.49 12.11 -17.43
C GLN A 90 8.87 10.75 -18.02
N LEU A 91 9.37 10.76 -19.25
CA LEU A 91 9.82 9.56 -19.96
C LEU A 91 11.35 9.47 -20.02
N SER A 92 11.89 8.26 -20.17
CA SER A 92 13.30 8.01 -20.41
C SER A 92 13.68 8.13 -21.88
N LYS A 93 12.74 7.82 -22.78
CA LYS A 93 12.87 7.90 -24.23
C LYS A 93 11.49 7.91 -24.87
N LEU A 94 11.40 8.38 -26.11
CA LEU A 94 10.21 8.23 -26.94
C LEU A 94 10.63 8.04 -28.40
N GLY A 95 9.89 7.22 -29.15
CA GLY A 95 10.08 7.08 -30.59
C GLY A 95 9.85 8.41 -31.33
N LYS A 96 10.42 8.58 -32.53
CA LYS A 96 10.30 9.83 -33.31
C LYS A 96 8.85 10.20 -33.66
N ASP A 97 8.00 9.19 -33.80
CA ASP A 97 6.57 9.25 -34.07
C ASP A 97 5.73 8.94 -32.82
N GLY A 98 6.36 8.98 -31.64
CA GLY A 98 5.74 8.50 -30.42
C GLY A 98 4.65 9.42 -29.90
N LYS A 99 3.54 8.83 -29.47
CA LYS A 99 2.46 9.48 -28.71
C LYS A 99 2.47 8.97 -27.28
N VAL A 100 2.04 9.83 -26.37
CA VAL A 100 1.91 9.50 -24.95
C VAL A 100 0.44 9.64 -24.56
N ILE A 101 -0.12 8.58 -23.99
CA ILE A 101 -1.54 8.48 -23.65
C ILE A 101 -1.63 8.19 -22.15
N PHE A 102 -2.34 9.05 -21.42
CA PHE A 102 -2.73 8.76 -20.06
C PHE A 102 -4.05 7.98 -20.09
N MET A 103 -4.07 6.83 -19.43
CA MET A 103 -5.26 5.99 -19.33
C MET A 103 -5.71 5.91 -17.89
N TYR A 104 -7.01 6.07 -17.64
CA TYR A 104 -7.57 5.89 -16.31
C TYR A 104 -8.99 5.29 -16.35
N LYS A 105 -9.34 4.53 -15.33
CA LYS A 105 -10.67 3.91 -15.20
C LYS A 105 -11.07 3.85 -13.73
N ALA A 106 -12.36 4.00 -13.46
CA ALA A 106 -12.92 3.63 -12.17
C ALA A 106 -13.07 2.10 -12.09
N ASP A 107 -14.00 1.62 -11.27
CA ASP A 107 -14.38 0.21 -11.15
C ASP A 107 -15.16 -0.29 -12.38
N SER A 108 -14.49 -0.28 -13.54
CA SER A 108 -15.03 -0.69 -14.83
C SER A 108 -13.94 -1.36 -15.66
N ASP A 109 -14.32 -2.05 -16.73
CA ASP A 109 -13.36 -2.63 -17.67
C ASP A 109 -12.88 -1.65 -18.75
N LYS A 110 -13.53 -0.48 -18.85
CA LYS A 110 -13.25 0.49 -19.90
C LYS A 110 -12.30 1.58 -19.44
N TRP A 111 -11.21 1.74 -20.16
CA TRP A 111 -10.27 2.84 -19.97
C TRP A 111 -10.75 4.11 -20.65
N ASN A 112 -10.64 5.24 -19.96
CA ASN A 112 -10.63 6.56 -20.56
C ASN A 112 -9.22 6.86 -21.02
N GLU A 113 -9.07 7.47 -22.19
CA GLU A 113 -7.78 7.73 -22.82
C GLU A 113 -7.64 9.22 -23.13
N ILE A 114 -6.52 9.80 -22.75
CA ILE A 114 -6.18 11.19 -23.05
C ILE A 114 -4.79 11.25 -23.66
N GLU A 115 -4.69 11.75 -24.90
CA GLU A 115 -3.40 12.05 -25.51
C GLU A 115 -2.77 13.24 -24.77
N MET A 116 -1.59 13.01 -24.19
CA MET A 116 -0.90 14.00 -23.36
C MET A 116 -0.18 15.04 -24.23
N THR A 117 -0.19 16.28 -23.77
CA THR A 117 0.48 17.39 -24.45
C THR A 117 1.94 17.48 -24.00
N LYS A 118 2.85 17.52 -24.97
CA LYS A 118 4.28 17.72 -24.72
C LYS A 118 4.56 19.13 -24.21
N HIS A 119 5.32 19.26 -23.12
CA HIS A 119 5.75 20.56 -22.58
C HIS A 119 7.24 20.61 -22.20
N GLY A 120 7.96 19.49 -22.25
CA GLY A 120 9.42 19.40 -22.17
C GLY A 120 9.97 18.46 -23.24
N GLU A 121 11.27 18.13 -23.21
CA GLU A 121 11.86 17.22 -24.21
C GLU A 121 11.22 15.81 -24.15
N LEU A 122 11.05 15.30 -22.94
CA LEU A 122 10.42 14.01 -22.62
C LEU A 122 9.39 14.16 -21.49
N SER A 123 8.82 15.36 -21.34
CA SER A 123 7.81 15.67 -20.33
C SER A 123 6.47 15.98 -20.99
N TYR A 124 5.42 15.36 -20.46
CA TYR A 124 4.07 15.36 -21.01
C TYR A 124 3.07 15.65 -19.91
N THR A 125 2.00 16.36 -20.23
CA THR A 125 0.97 16.72 -19.27
C THR A 125 -0.44 16.56 -19.85
N CYS A 126 -1.40 16.24 -19.00
CA CYS A 126 -2.81 16.32 -19.30
C CYS A 126 -3.61 16.67 -18.03
N GLU A 127 -4.86 17.05 -18.22
CA GLU A 127 -5.82 17.23 -17.13
C GLU A 127 -6.83 16.08 -17.17
N ILE A 128 -7.08 15.45 -16.02
CA ILE A 128 -8.17 14.49 -15.85
C ILE A 128 -9.25 15.07 -14.96
N LYS A 129 -10.49 14.64 -15.23
CA LYS A 129 -11.66 14.91 -14.39
C LYS A 129 -12.18 13.60 -13.85
N ILE A 130 -12.27 13.52 -12.54
CA ILE A 130 -12.73 12.33 -11.83
C ILE A 130 -13.89 12.66 -10.90
N THR A 131 -14.69 11.66 -10.59
CA THR A 131 -15.75 11.76 -9.59
C THR A 131 -15.14 11.74 -8.20
N THR A 132 -15.44 12.77 -7.42
CA THR A 132 -14.97 12.88 -6.04
C THR A 132 -15.44 11.68 -5.20
N GLY A 133 -14.55 11.17 -4.35
CA GLY A 133 -14.83 10.03 -3.46
C GLY A 133 -14.75 8.65 -4.12
N SER A 134 -14.38 8.58 -5.40
CA SER A 134 -14.15 7.32 -6.14
C SER A 134 -12.66 6.97 -6.23
N GLU A 135 -12.35 5.70 -6.47
CA GLU A 135 -10.98 5.23 -6.73
C GLU A 135 -10.81 4.91 -8.20
N TYR A 136 -9.57 5.06 -8.69
CA TYR A 136 -9.25 4.87 -10.10
C TYR A 136 -7.97 4.06 -10.26
N ASP A 137 -7.93 3.21 -11.27
CA ASP A 137 -6.69 2.68 -11.81
C ASP A 137 -6.19 3.62 -12.91
N TYR A 138 -4.89 3.84 -13.00
CA TYR A 138 -4.28 4.65 -14.05
C TYR A 138 -2.96 4.06 -14.54
N LYS A 139 -2.58 4.44 -15.77
CA LYS A 139 -1.30 4.09 -16.39
C LYS A 139 -0.97 5.03 -17.53
N VAL A 140 0.28 5.07 -17.93
CA VAL A 140 0.75 5.77 -19.13
C VAL A 140 1.09 4.75 -20.20
N VAL A 141 0.63 4.99 -21.43
CA VAL A 141 0.95 4.19 -22.60
C VAL A 141 1.67 5.05 -23.61
N THR A 142 2.79 4.54 -24.11
CA THR A 142 3.47 5.07 -25.28
C THR A 142 3.09 4.25 -26.51
N SER A 143 2.85 4.91 -27.64
CA SER A 143 2.57 4.26 -28.92
C SER A 143 3.40 4.90 -30.03
N GLY A 144 3.73 4.14 -31.07
CA GLY A 144 4.62 4.55 -32.17
C GLY A 144 5.69 3.49 -32.40
N THR A 145 6.89 3.90 -32.86
CA THR A 145 8.03 2.98 -33.05
C THR A 145 8.40 2.22 -31.78
N ILE A 146 8.22 2.84 -30.61
CA ILE A 146 8.39 2.22 -29.30
C ILE A 146 7.03 2.28 -28.63
N SER A 147 6.46 1.11 -28.31
CA SER A 147 5.18 1.01 -27.61
C SER A 147 5.33 0.19 -26.34
N GLU A 148 4.94 0.80 -25.23
CA GLU A 148 5.06 0.23 -23.88
C GLU A 148 3.97 0.83 -22.99
N SER A 149 3.54 0.07 -22.00
CA SER A 149 2.62 0.50 -20.95
C SER A 149 3.38 0.56 -19.63
N SER A 150 3.15 1.60 -18.84
CA SER A 150 3.49 1.57 -17.42
C SER A 150 2.69 0.51 -16.69
N ASP A 151 3.18 0.15 -15.51
CA ASP A 151 2.40 -0.58 -14.53
C ASP A 151 1.10 0.18 -14.22
N VAL A 152 0.06 -0.59 -13.88
CA VAL A 152 -1.19 -0.03 -13.39
C VAL A 152 -0.97 0.44 -11.96
N GLN A 153 -1.21 1.71 -11.73
CA GLN A 153 -1.16 2.34 -10.41
C GLN A 153 -2.57 2.70 -9.96
N LYS A 154 -2.75 2.85 -8.65
CA LYS A 154 -4.04 3.17 -8.04
C LYS A 154 -4.04 4.61 -7.53
N LEU A 155 -5.07 5.35 -7.91
CA LEU A 155 -5.44 6.64 -7.35
C LEU A 155 -6.57 6.41 -6.33
N THR A 156 -6.19 6.41 -5.07
CA THR A 156 -7.07 6.21 -3.92
C THR A 156 -7.68 7.53 -3.46
N LYS A 157 -8.73 7.45 -2.64
CA LYS A 157 -9.33 8.64 -2.00
C LYS A 157 -8.30 9.41 -1.19
N SER A 158 -7.40 8.69 -0.51
CA SER A 158 -6.33 9.27 0.29
C SER A 158 -5.28 10.01 -0.52
N ASP A 159 -5.28 9.95 -1.85
CA ASP A 159 -4.32 10.72 -2.65
C ASP A 159 -4.81 12.15 -2.95
N TYR A 160 -6.12 12.36 -3.01
CA TYR A 160 -6.71 13.63 -3.44
C TYR A 160 -7.80 14.20 -2.52
N MET A 161 -8.30 13.45 -1.53
CA MET A 161 -9.24 13.98 -0.54
C MET A 161 -8.50 14.71 0.58
N PRO A 162 -9.15 15.69 1.24
CA PRO A 162 -8.63 16.29 2.46
C PRO A 162 -8.28 15.21 3.49
N GLU A 163 -7.24 15.46 4.28
CA GLU A 163 -6.91 14.55 5.38
C GLU A 163 -8.10 14.42 6.34
N PRO A 164 -8.41 13.20 6.81
CA PRO A 164 -9.48 13.03 7.77
C PRO A 164 -9.13 13.76 9.08
N PRO A 165 -10.14 14.29 9.78
CA PRO A 165 -9.95 14.89 11.08
C PRO A 165 -9.54 13.83 12.11
N VAL A 166 -9.00 14.29 13.24
CA VAL A 166 -8.70 13.41 14.37
C VAL A 166 -9.98 13.20 15.17
N PHE A 167 -10.25 11.95 15.55
CA PHE A 167 -11.39 11.57 16.38
C PHE A 167 -10.89 11.18 17.76
N ASN A 168 -11.33 11.93 18.76
CA ASN A 168 -11.21 11.60 20.17
C ASN A 168 -12.58 11.19 20.70
N TYR A 169 -12.61 10.38 21.74
CA TYR A 169 -13.86 9.93 22.35
C TYR A 169 -13.68 9.70 23.84
N GLY A 170 -14.81 9.62 24.55
CA GLY A 170 -14.81 9.25 25.95
C GLY A 170 -16.20 9.21 26.56
N ILE A 171 -16.23 9.04 27.88
CA ILE A 171 -17.46 9.01 28.68
C ILE A 171 -17.43 10.19 29.65
N ARG A 172 -18.50 10.98 29.65
CA ARG A 172 -18.69 12.05 30.63
C ARG A 172 -19.24 11.53 31.95
N ASP A 173 -19.05 12.31 33.02
CA ASP A 173 -19.58 12.00 34.37
C ASP A 173 -21.10 11.79 34.40
N ASN A 174 -21.83 12.46 33.50
CA ASN A 174 -23.28 12.29 33.34
C ASN A 174 -23.69 11.03 32.56
N LYS A 175 -22.74 10.12 32.27
CA LYS A 175 -22.93 8.91 31.47
C LYS A 175 -23.44 9.23 30.06
N GLU A 176 -22.81 10.18 29.39
CA GLU A 176 -22.96 10.38 27.95
C GLU A 176 -21.65 10.02 27.26
N TYR A 177 -21.75 9.35 26.11
CA TYR A 177 -20.62 9.21 25.20
C TYR A 177 -20.44 10.54 24.47
N PHE A 178 -19.19 10.96 24.33
CA PHE A 178 -18.84 12.09 23.48
C PHE A 178 -17.83 11.66 22.43
N ILE A 179 -17.96 12.26 21.24
CA ILE A 179 -16.95 12.20 20.19
C ILE A 179 -16.54 13.63 19.92
N GLU A 180 -15.26 13.91 20.13
CA GLU A 180 -14.62 15.15 19.77
C GLU A 180 -13.86 14.96 18.44
N ILE A 181 -14.14 15.83 17.48
CA ILE A 181 -13.54 15.83 16.17
C ILE A 181 -12.70 17.10 16.07
N LEU A 182 -11.38 16.93 15.98
CA LEU A 182 -10.47 18.04 15.82
C LEU A 182 -10.17 18.20 14.33
N GLU A 183 -10.53 19.36 13.80
CA GLU A 183 -10.19 19.69 12.42
C GLU A 183 -8.66 19.71 12.30
N ASN A 184 -8.14 18.74 11.56
CA ASN A 184 -6.71 18.38 11.53
C ASN A 184 -5.88 19.35 10.67
N SER A 185 -6.38 20.56 10.43
CA SER A 185 -5.81 21.52 9.46
C SER A 185 -4.39 21.98 9.83
N ASN A 186 -3.90 21.74 11.06
CA ASN A 186 -2.55 22.13 11.48
C ASN A 186 -1.82 21.13 12.40
N LEU A 187 -2.38 19.97 12.76
CA LEU A 187 -1.82 19.17 13.87
C LEU A 187 -0.73 18.17 13.47
N PHE A 188 -0.68 17.69 12.22
CA PHE A 188 0.43 16.83 11.78
C PHE A 188 0.84 17.07 10.31
N ASN A 189 2.12 17.41 10.16
CA ASN A 189 2.97 17.38 8.96
C ASN A 189 2.83 18.49 7.90
N HIS A 190 3.58 19.57 8.12
CA HIS A 190 4.21 20.39 7.07
C HIS A 190 5.08 19.58 6.06
N GLU A 191 5.15 18.26 6.21
CA GLU A 191 5.94 17.34 5.38
C GLU A 191 5.12 16.56 4.34
N SER A 192 3.78 16.54 4.42
CA SER A 192 2.98 15.83 3.40
C SER A 192 2.92 16.61 2.08
N GLU A 193 2.93 15.92 0.94
CA GLU A 193 2.78 16.58 -0.37
C GLU A 193 1.44 17.32 -0.50
N LYS A 194 0.40 16.85 0.20
CA LYS A 194 -0.90 17.55 0.27
C LYS A 194 -0.83 18.88 1.01
N SER A 195 -0.08 18.98 2.12
CA SER A 195 0.02 20.25 2.87
C SER A 195 0.78 21.32 2.09
N LYS A 196 1.52 20.95 1.03
CA LYS A 196 2.13 21.89 0.08
C LYS A 196 1.17 22.34 -1.02
N ASN A 197 0.04 21.65 -1.22
CA ASN A 197 -0.92 21.97 -2.27
C ASN A 197 -1.98 22.96 -1.76
N LYS A 198 -1.90 24.20 -2.27
CA LYS A 198 -2.77 25.31 -1.88
C LYS A 198 -4.27 25.07 -2.08
N VAL A 199 -4.67 24.09 -2.90
CA VAL A 199 -6.10 23.76 -3.07
C VAL A 199 -6.76 23.37 -1.75
N TYR A 200 -6.01 22.76 -0.82
CA TYR A 200 -6.54 22.32 0.46
C TYR A 200 -6.59 23.44 1.52
N ASP A 201 -5.87 24.56 1.32
CA ASP A 201 -5.80 25.67 2.29
C ASP A 201 -7.19 26.28 2.57
N ASP A 202 -8.05 26.26 1.55
CA ASP A 202 -9.40 26.84 1.59
C ASP A 202 -10.49 25.82 1.97
N ILE A 203 -10.14 24.54 2.09
CA ILE A 203 -11.10 23.47 2.40
C ILE A 203 -11.19 23.31 3.91
N LYS A 204 -12.37 23.60 4.47
CA LYS A 204 -12.63 23.56 5.91
C LYS A 204 -13.85 22.70 6.20
N LEU A 205 -13.78 21.99 7.31
CA LEU A 205 -14.90 21.25 7.85
C LEU A 205 -15.99 22.25 8.24
N GLU A 206 -17.22 22.04 7.76
CA GLU A 206 -18.37 22.92 7.99
C GLU A 206 -19.40 22.27 8.91
N ASN A 207 -19.67 20.98 8.72
CA ASN A 207 -20.60 20.23 9.55
C ASN A 207 -20.11 18.81 9.82
N VAL A 208 -20.44 18.29 11.00
CA VAL A 208 -20.19 16.91 11.40
C VAL A 208 -21.46 16.31 11.98
N ASP A 209 -21.90 15.20 11.39
CA ASP A 209 -23.00 14.39 11.89
C ASP A 209 -22.47 13.01 12.30
N ILE A 210 -22.75 12.59 13.54
CA ILE A 210 -22.46 11.24 14.01
C ILE A 210 -23.70 10.38 13.82
N ILE A 211 -23.56 9.28 13.08
CA ILE A 211 -24.61 8.33 12.77
C ILE A 211 -24.35 7.06 13.59
N VAL A 212 -25.26 6.75 14.50
CA VAL A 212 -25.18 5.55 15.34
C VAL A 212 -26.31 4.61 14.94
N ASN A 213 -25.99 3.34 14.70
CA ASN A 213 -26.97 2.30 14.42
C ASN A 213 -26.92 1.23 15.50
N GLU A 214 -28.09 0.93 16.07
CA GLU A 214 -28.30 -0.04 17.16
C GLU A 214 -29.24 -1.18 16.73
N GLY A 215 -29.28 -1.50 15.43
CA GLY A 215 -30.18 -2.52 14.86
C GLY A 215 -31.64 -2.08 14.69
N LYS A 216 -32.01 -0.89 15.19
CA LYS A 216 -33.36 -0.28 15.02
C LYS A 216 -33.42 0.81 13.94
N GLY A 217 -32.30 1.05 13.25
CA GLY A 217 -32.13 2.10 12.27
C GLY A 217 -31.14 3.17 12.72
N ASP A 218 -30.88 4.13 11.83
CA ASP A 218 -29.89 5.18 12.03
C ASP A 218 -30.44 6.31 12.89
N THR A 219 -29.68 6.66 13.94
CA THR A 219 -29.89 7.88 14.72
C THR A 219 -28.76 8.85 14.44
N VAL A 220 -29.10 10.10 14.12
CA VAL A 220 -28.13 11.15 13.76
C VAL A 220 -27.98 12.15 14.90
N TYR A 221 -26.75 12.31 15.39
CA TYR A 221 -26.34 13.27 16.40
C TYR A 221 -25.50 14.36 15.75
N LYS A 222 -26.02 15.59 15.72
CA LYS A 222 -25.31 16.74 15.15
C LYS A 222 -24.23 17.22 16.10
N ALA A 223 -22.99 17.31 15.62
CA ALA A 223 -21.92 17.88 16.41
C ALA A 223 -22.08 19.40 16.52
N LYS A 224 -21.70 19.95 17.67
CA LYS A 224 -21.62 21.40 17.88
C LYS A 224 -20.18 21.83 17.73
N SER A 225 -19.94 22.86 16.93
CA SER A 225 -18.62 23.48 16.83
C SER A 225 -18.33 24.36 18.04
N ALA A 226 -17.16 24.22 18.63
CA ALA A 226 -16.58 25.14 19.60
C ALA A 226 -15.23 25.63 19.07
N LYS A 227 -15.05 26.95 19.01
CA LYS A 227 -13.74 27.55 18.73
C LYS A 227 -12.96 27.62 20.04
N LEU A 228 -11.81 26.97 20.11
CA LEU A 228 -10.90 27.14 21.22
C LEU A 228 -9.99 28.33 20.90
N SER A 229 -10.15 29.43 21.64
CA SER A 229 -9.14 30.48 21.64
C SER A 229 -7.97 30.01 22.51
N ASN A 230 -6.84 29.66 21.90
CA ASN A 230 -5.63 29.43 22.66
C ASN A 230 -5.19 30.75 23.30
N GLY A 231 -5.41 30.90 24.61
CA GLY A 231 -5.01 32.07 25.39
C GLY A 231 -3.50 32.15 25.67
N SER A 232 -2.66 31.58 24.79
CA SER A 232 -1.21 31.61 24.92
C SER A 232 -0.64 32.80 24.15
N LYS A 233 -0.09 33.75 24.90
CA LYS A 233 0.72 34.87 24.41
C LYS A 233 2.07 34.36 23.89
N ASP A 234 2.08 33.68 22.74
CA ASP A 234 3.30 33.47 21.98
C ASP A 234 3.02 33.77 20.50
N ASP A 235 3.72 34.79 20.00
CA ASP A 235 3.49 35.48 18.72
C ASP A 235 3.91 34.65 17.49
N ASN A 236 3.58 33.36 17.40
CA ASN A 236 3.75 32.62 16.15
C ASN A 236 2.63 31.61 15.90
N ILE A 237 1.76 32.01 14.97
CA ILE A 237 0.68 31.25 14.32
C ILE A 237 -0.58 31.11 15.18
N ASP A 238 -1.27 32.24 15.37
CA ASP A 238 -2.69 32.28 15.70
C ASP A 238 -3.50 31.67 14.53
N ARG A 239 -3.82 30.38 14.62
CA ARG A 239 -4.89 29.79 13.81
C ARG A 239 -5.87 29.10 14.74
N GLU A 240 -7.09 29.63 14.76
CA GLU A 240 -8.21 29.12 15.57
C GLU A 240 -8.42 27.62 15.29
N GLN A 241 -8.21 26.79 16.30
CA GLN A 241 -8.57 25.39 16.24
C GLN A 241 -10.08 25.25 16.42
N VAL A 242 -10.73 24.59 15.46
CA VAL A 242 -12.17 24.32 15.52
C VAL A 242 -12.37 22.87 15.94
N ASN A 243 -13.03 22.69 17.09
CA ASN A 243 -13.43 21.37 17.57
C ASN A 243 -14.92 21.19 17.33
N TYR A 244 -15.31 20.00 16.91
CA TYR A 244 -16.71 19.60 16.81
C TYR A 244 -16.97 18.53 17.85
N GLU A 245 -18.05 18.65 18.60
CA GLU A 245 -18.40 17.67 19.60
C GLU A 245 -19.83 17.18 19.44
N ALA A 246 -20.00 15.87 19.34
CA ALA A 246 -21.30 15.22 19.41
C ALA A 246 -21.41 14.44 20.71
N ASN A 247 -22.54 14.57 21.39
CA ASN A 247 -22.87 13.79 22.59
C ASN A 247 -24.05 12.89 22.27
N PHE A 248 -24.00 11.64 22.75
CA PHE A 248 -25.10 10.69 22.65
C PHE A 248 -25.23 9.88 23.94
N PRO A 249 -26.43 9.39 24.27
CA PRO A 249 -26.67 8.70 25.55
C PRO A 249 -25.79 7.46 25.69
N LYS A 250 -25.21 7.24 26.88
CA LYS A 250 -24.55 5.97 27.18
C LYS A 250 -25.57 4.83 27.11
N LYS A 251 -25.26 3.84 26.30
CA LYS A 251 -26.03 2.61 26.12
C LYS A 251 -25.08 1.41 26.19
N ASP A 252 -25.62 0.20 26.22
CA ASP A 252 -24.79 -1.00 26.14
C ASP A 252 -24.03 -0.97 24.81
N ILE A 253 -22.71 -0.96 24.89
CA ILE A 253 -21.86 -0.86 23.72
C ILE A 253 -22.02 -2.06 22.79
N ASN A 254 -22.43 -3.20 23.35
CA ASN A 254 -22.71 -4.42 22.60
C ASN A 254 -23.93 -4.29 21.68
N ASP A 255 -24.80 -3.30 21.92
CA ASP A 255 -25.96 -3.03 21.07
C ASP A 255 -25.61 -2.14 19.86
N ILE A 256 -24.41 -1.53 19.83
CA ILE A 256 -23.97 -0.67 18.72
C ILE A 256 -23.45 -1.53 17.57
N ILE A 257 -24.14 -1.46 16.43
CA ILE A 257 -23.71 -2.14 15.19
C ILE A 257 -22.63 -1.32 14.48
N TYR A 258 -22.83 -0.01 14.35
CA TYR A 258 -21.82 0.90 13.82
C TYR A 258 -21.98 2.33 14.32
N ILE A 259 -20.85 3.05 14.30
CA ILE A 259 -20.73 4.49 14.47
C ILE A 259 -20.02 5.04 13.24
N LYS A 260 -20.67 5.95 12.52
CA LYS A 260 -20.10 6.62 11.34
C LYS A 260 -20.08 8.13 11.55
N ALA A 261 -19.01 8.78 11.15
CA ALA A 261 -18.95 10.23 11.06
C ALA A 261 -19.16 10.67 9.62
N LYS A 262 -20.23 11.44 9.38
CA LYS A 262 -20.44 12.18 8.14
C LYS A 262 -19.85 13.58 8.29
N LEU A 263 -18.77 13.82 7.56
CA LEU A 263 -18.07 15.10 7.48
C LEU A 263 -18.53 15.85 6.24
N THR A 264 -18.91 17.11 6.39
CA THR A 264 -19.27 18.00 5.28
C THR A 264 -18.31 19.17 5.26
N TYR A 265 -17.65 19.39 4.15
CA TYR A 265 -16.71 20.49 3.95
C TYR A 265 -17.37 21.66 3.21
N ASN A 266 -16.84 22.86 3.40
CA ASN A 266 -17.35 24.11 2.82
C ASN A 266 -17.39 24.14 1.27
N ASN A 267 -16.62 23.27 0.60
CA ASN A 267 -16.66 23.07 -0.85
C ASN A 267 -17.72 22.03 -1.29
N GLY A 268 -18.57 21.59 -0.35
CA GLY A 268 -19.67 20.66 -0.57
C GLY A 268 -19.27 19.18 -0.54
N ILE A 269 -17.99 18.85 -0.34
CA ILE A 269 -17.52 17.47 -0.25
C ILE A 269 -18.08 16.82 1.00
N GLU A 270 -18.55 15.58 0.83
CA GLU A 270 -18.99 14.74 1.92
C GLU A 270 -18.08 13.52 2.05
N TYR A 271 -17.65 13.24 3.26
CA TYR A 271 -16.86 12.05 3.59
C TYR A 271 -17.51 11.31 4.75
N ILE A 272 -17.77 10.03 4.57
CA ILE A 272 -18.30 9.17 5.64
C ILE A 272 -17.19 8.24 6.09
N LYS A 273 -16.75 8.40 7.32
CA LYS A 273 -15.79 7.50 7.98
C LYS A 273 -16.53 6.54 8.90
N ASP A 274 -16.28 5.24 8.76
CA ASP A 274 -16.62 4.28 9.80
C ASP A 274 -15.60 4.39 10.94
N ILE A 275 -16.09 4.66 12.14
CA ILE A 275 -15.28 4.87 13.35
C ILE A 275 -15.72 3.91 14.46
N THR A 276 -16.43 2.84 14.09
CA THR A 276 -16.97 1.86 15.05
C THR A 276 -15.85 1.19 15.83
N GLU A 277 -14.87 0.60 15.15
CA GLU A 277 -13.76 -0.09 15.83
C GLU A 277 -12.93 0.88 16.68
N ASP A 278 -12.62 2.06 16.13
CA ASP A 278 -11.85 3.12 16.80
C ASP A 278 -12.48 3.47 18.17
N ILE A 279 -13.81 3.54 18.23
CA ILE A 279 -14.57 3.98 19.40
C ILE A 279 -14.96 2.82 20.32
N SER A 280 -15.48 1.72 19.79
CA SER A 280 -16.03 0.63 20.59
C SER A 280 -14.97 -0.01 21.48
N VAL A 281 -13.76 -0.23 20.96
CA VAL A 281 -12.65 -0.81 21.74
C VAL A 281 -12.26 0.10 22.90
N GLY A 282 -12.11 1.40 22.65
CA GLY A 282 -11.69 2.31 23.71
C GLY A 282 -12.79 2.64 24.72
N LEU A 283 -14.06 2.61 24.32
CA LEU A 283 -15.18 2.74 25.25
C LEU A 283 -15.34 1.48 26.12
N GLU A 284 -15.12 0.27 25.59
CA GLU A 284 -15.09 -0.96 26.40
C GLU A 284 -14.01 -0.91 27.48
N ASP A 285 -12.83 -0.37 27.17
CA ASP A 285 -11.75 -0.22 28.14
C ASP A 285 -12.05 0.83 29.21
N LEU A 286 -12.86 1.85 28.90
CA LEU A 286 -13.34 2.85 29.86
C LEU A 286 -14.47 2.31 30.77
N GLU A 287 -15.04 1.14 30.47
CA GLU A 287 -16.09 0.50 31.28
C GLU A 287 -15.56 -0.54 32.28
N LYS A 288 -14.27 -0.90 32.20
CA LYS A 288 -13.59 -1.82 33.12
C LYS A 288 -12.97 -1.09 34.32
#